data_AF-A0A1S3WME7-F1
#
_entry.id   AF-A0A1S3WME7-F1
#
_cell.length_a   1.000
_cell.length_b   1.000
_cell.length_c   1.000
_cell.angle_alpha   90.00
_cell.angle_beta   90.00
_cell.angle_gamma   90.00
#
_symmetry.space_group_name_H-M   'P 1'
#
loop_
_entity.id
_entity.type
_entity.pdbx_description
1 polymer ?
#
loop_
_entity_poly.entity_id
_entity_poly.type
_entity_poly.pdbx_seq_one_letter_code
_entity_poly.pdbx_strand_id
1 'polypeptide(L)'
;MFEHSDDWSEHIQILKITVQMFLPHMNHMTLEQTLFSQMLPKTVKLFDNMMYELTNQARELSSQNLEIQATLRNILQTMVQVLGALTGCVQHVCATQESILLEHIHSLPSSVIHVVKSTFVHCKNSESVYSGCLHLVSDLLQALFKEAYTLQKQLMELLDMVCMDPLIDEKDDILNMVMGK
;
A
#
# COMPACT_ATOMS: atom_id res chain seq x y z
N MET A 1 -18.12 -20.65 -6.21
CA MET A 1 -16.97 -20.19 -5.40
C MET A 1 -16.61 -18.79 -5.89
N PHE A 2 -17.38 -17.77 -5.50
CA PHE A 2 -17.30 -16.39 -6.01
C PHE A 2 -17.48 -15.32 -4.91
N GLU A 3 -17.70 -15.71 -3.66
CA GLU A 3 -18.08 -14.77 -2.58
C GLU A 3 -16.97 -13.76 -2.22
N HIS A 4 -15.71 -14.01 -2.57
CA HIS A 4 -14.60 -13.12 -2.20
C HIS A 4 -14.37 -11.96 -3.18
N SER A 5 -14.70 -12.11 -4.46
CA SER A 5 -14.43 -11.05 -5.45
C SER A 5 -15.38 -9.86 -5.31
N ASP A 6 -16.66 -10.12 -4.99
CA ASP A 6 -17.65 -9.06 -4.78
C ASP A 6 -17.36 -8.28 -3.47
N ASP A 7 -16.92 -8.99 -2.43
CA ASP A 7 -16.50 -8.43 -1.13
C ASP A 7 -15.31 -7.47 -1.27
N TRP A 8 -14.31 -7.81 -2.09
CA TRP A 8 -13.15 -6.94 -2.31
C TRP A 8 -13.48 -5.64 -3.05
N SER A 9 -14.40 -5.71 -4.01
CA SER A 9 -14.85 -4.55 -4.77
C SER A 9 -15.49 -3.50 -3.87
N GLU A 10 -16.37 -3.92 -2.96
CA GLU A 10 -17.00 -3.03 -1.98
C GLU A 10 -15.97 -2.39 -1.05
N HIS A 11 -15.07 -3.21 -0.48
CA HIS A 11 -14.00 -2.70 0.39
C HIS A 11 -13.09 -1.67 -0.29
N ILE A 12 -12.81 -1.85 -1.58
CA ILE A 12 -11.98 -0.92 -2.36
C ILE A 12 -12.74 0.33 -2.73
N GLN A 13 -14.03 0.22 -3.04
CA GLN A 13 -14.86 1.39 -3.27
C GLN A 13 -14.96 2.24 -2.00
N ILE A 14 -15.14 1.62 -0.83
CA ILE A 14 -15.08 2.31 0.46
C ILE A 14 -13.72 2.99 0.63
N LEU A 15 -12.61 2.27 0.42
CA LEU A 15 -11.26 2.83 0.51
C LEU A 15 -11.10 4.07 -0.39
N LYS A 16 -11.51 3.97 -1.66
CA LYS A 16 -11.43 5.09 -2.61
C LYS A 16 -12.25 6.29 -2.17
N ILE A 17 -13.49 6.07 -1.73
CA ILE A 17 -14.36 7.13 -1.22
C ILE A 17 -13.71 7.79 0.00
N THR A 18 -13.19 6.99 0.94
CA THR A 18 -12.50 7.50 2.13
C THR A 18 -11.29 8.36 1.75
N VAL A 19 -10.44 7.89 0.84
CA VAL A 19 -9.25 8.62 0.38
C VAL A 19 -9.59 9.88 -0.42
N GLN A 20 -10.63 9.85 -1.26
CA GLN A 20 -10.93 10.96 -2.16
C GLN A 20 -11.84 12.02 -1.53
N MET A 21 -12.83 11.58 -0.75
CA MET A 21 -13.91 12.46 -0.26
C MET A 21 -13.73 12.86 1.20
N PHE A 22 -13.16 11.98 2.03
CA PHE A 22 -13.08 12.23 3.48
C PHE A 22 -11.72 12.71 3.91
N LEU A 23 -10.66 12.08 3.39
CA LEU A 23 -9.28 12.38 3.75
C LEU A 23 -8.94 13.88 3.65
N PRO A 24 -9.34 14.63 2.60
CA PRO A 24 -9.05 16.07 2.48
C PRO A 24 -9.62 16.95 3.60
N HIS A 25 -10.58 16.44 4.38
CA HIS A 25 -11.28 17.16 5.43
C HIS A 25 -10.87 16.73 6.83
N MET A 26 -9.96 15.75 6.96
CA MET A 26 -9.53 15.25 8.27
C MET A 26 -8.41 16.10 8.85
N ASN A 27 -8.42 16.28 10.18
CA ASN A 27 -7.32 16.94 10.86
C ASN A 27 -6.11 16.00 10.88
N HIS A 28 -4.99 16.48 10.32
CA HIS A 28 -3.71 15.77 10.23
C HIS A 28 -3.23 15.19 11.57
N MET A 29 -3.44 15.91 12.69
CA MET A 29 -3.02 15.43 14.02
C MET A 29 -3.83 14.20 14.49
N THR A 30 -5.05 14.04 13.99
CA THR A 30 -5.95 12.95 14.36
C THR A 30 -6.01 11.85 13.32
N LEU A 31 -5.35 12.04 12.19
CA LEU A 31 -5.47 11.19 11.00
C LEU A 31 -5.07 9.75 11.29
N GLU A 32 -3.99 9.57 12.06
CA GLU A 32 -3.56 8.25 12.51
C GLU A 32 -4.64 7.51 13.30
N GLN A 33 -5.15 8.14 14.37
CA GLN A 33 -6.07 7.51 15.31
C GLN A 33 -7.46 7.29 14.72
N THR A 34 -7.92 8.23 13.89
CA THR A 34 -9.28 8.21 13.35
C THR A 34 -9.40 7.41 12.07
N LEU A 35 -8.32 7.32 11.28
CA LEU A 35 -8.37 6.71 9.96
C LEU A 35 -7.29 5.64 9.75
N PHE A 36 -6.01 6.00 9.77
CA PHE A 36 -4.94 5.11 9.29
C PHE A 36 -4.82 3.84 10.11
N SER A 37 -4.80 3.94 11.44
CA SER A 37 -4.72 2.79 12.35
C SER A 37 -5.90 1.82 12.24
N GLN A 38 -7.06 2.27 11.73
CA GLN A 38 -8.25 1.43 11.56
C GLN A 38 -8.38 0.86 10.15
N MET A 39 -8.06 1.67 9.15
CA MET A 39 -8.26 1.38 7.74
C MET A 39 -7.06 0.61 7.16
N LEU A 40 -5.84 1.07 7.39
CA LEU A 40 -4.66 0.50 6.73
C LEU A 40 -4.41 -0.97 7.09
N PRO A 41 -4.58 -1.44 8.33
CA PRO A 41 -4.44 -2.87 8.62
C PRO A 41 -5.44 -3.73 7.84
N LYS A 42 -6.65 -3.23 7.60
CA LYS A 42 -7.66 -3.91 6.77
C LYS A 42 -7.27 -3.89 5.30
N THR A 43 -6.75 -2.77 4.80
CA THR A 43 -6.22 -2.64 3.44
C THR A 43 -5.05 -3.59 3.19
N VAL A 44 -4.12 -3.70 4.14
CA VAL A 44 -2.97 -4.63 4.07
C VAL A 44 -3.47 -6.08 4.05
N LYS A 45 -4.39 -6.44 4.95
CA LYS A 45 -4.98 -7.78 4.97
C LYS A 45 -5.71 -8.11 3.66
N LEU A 46 -6.47 -7.16 3.11
CA LEU A 46 -7.13 -7.31 1.83
C LEU A 46 -6.11 -7.55 0.70
N PHE A 47 -5.02 -6.78 0.69
CA PHE A 47 -3.95 -6.92 -0.29
C PHE A 47 -3.26 -8.30 -0.19
N ASP A 48 -2.98 -8.78 1.02
CA ASP A 48 -2.37 -10.08 1.25
C ASP A 48 -3.29 -11.23 0.80
N ASN A 49 -4.61 -11.11 1.04
CA ASN A 49 -5.60 -12.07 0.56
C ASN A 49 -5.63 -12.12 -0.97
N MET A 50 -5.60 -10.97 -1.64
CA MET A 50 -5.53 -10.88 -3.10
C MET A 50 -4.23 -11.51 -3.62
N MET A 51 -3.09 -11.23 -2.99
CA MET A 51 -1.79 -11.79 -3.39
C MET A 51 -1.75 -13.31 -3.24
N TYR A 52 -2.34 -13.83 -2.15
CA TYR A 52 -2.47 -15.26 -1.93
C TYR A 52 -3.32 -15.92 -3.01
N GLU A 53 -4.50 -15.38 -3.30
CA GLU A 53 -5.40 -15.90 -4.34
C GLU A 53 -4.76 -15.84 -5.72
N LEU A 54 -4.12 -14.71 -6.04
CA LEU A 54 -3.38 -14.51 -7.28
C LEU A 54 -2.32 -15.60 -7.49
N THR A 55 -1.53 -15.89 -6.45
CA THR A 55 -0.45 -16.87 -6.51
C THR A 55 -0.97 -18.30 -6.62
N ASN A 56 -2.09 -18.60 -5.95
CA ASN A 56 -2.72 -19.92 -6.01
C ASN A 56 -3.33 -20.20 -7.39
N GLN A 57 -4.12 -19.27 -7.91
CA GLN A 57 -4.79 -19.44 -9.20
C GLN A 57 -3.82 -19.31 -10.39
N ALA A 58 -2.72 -18.56 -10.26
CA ALA A 58 -1.76 -18.38 -11.36
C ALA A 58 -1.13 -19.70 -11.86
N ARG A 59 -1.05 -20.72 -11.00
CA ARG A 59 -0.52 -22.05 -11.36
C ARG A 59 -1.42 -22.79 -12.34
N GLU A 60 -2.71 -22.48 -12.35
CA GLU A 60 -3.72 -23.11 -13.19
C GLU A 60 -4.00 -22.28 -14.47
N LEU A 61 -3.30 -21.16 -14.64
CA LEU A 61 -3.47 -20.28 -15.78
C LEU A 61 -3.05 -20.97 -17.08
N SER A 62 -3.96 -20.94 -18.06
CA SER A 62 -3.71 -21.37 -19.43
C SER A 62 -4.56 -20.54 -20.40
N SER A 63 -4.22 -20.58 -21.70
CA SER A 63 -4.99 -19.88 -22.74
C SER A 63 -6.41 -20.41 -22.93
N GLN A 64 -6.71 -21.60 -22.42
CA GLN A 64 -8.02 -22.25 -22.54
C GLN A 64 -8.92 -21.97 -21.34
N ASN A 65 -8.35 -21.60 -20.20
CA ASN A 65 -9.10 -21.33 -18.97
C ASN A 65 -9.41 -19.84 -18.83
N LEU A 66 -10.43 -19.39 -19.56
CA LEU A 66 -10.87 -17.99 -19.60
C LEU A 66 -11.40 -17.49 -18.24
N GLU A 67 -11.96 -18.39 -17.41
CA GLU A 67 -12.47 -18.04 -16.09
C GLU A 67 -11.34 -17.67 -15.12
N ILE A 68 -10.30 -18.51 -15.05
CA ILE A 68 -9.09 -18.20 -14.26
C ILE A 68 -8.39 -16.96 -14.80
N GLN A 69 -8.30 -16.82 -16.13
CA GLN A 69 -7.73 -15.61 -16.73
C GLN A 69 -8.51 -14.36 -16.29
N ALA A 70 -9.84 -14.38 -16.36
CA ALA A 70 -10.68 -13.26 -15.92
C ALA A 70 -10.47 -12.95 -14.43
N THR A 71 -10.46 -13.98 -13.58
CA THR A 71 -10.23 -13.82 -12.14
C THR A 71 -8.88 -13.20 -11.83
N LEU A 72 -7.79 -13.72 -12.40
CA LEU A 72 -6.44 -13.16 -12.21
C LEU A 72 -6.35 -11.72 -12.71
N ARG A 73 -6.97 -11.40 -13.86
CA ARG A 73 -7.00 -10.03 -14.39
C ARG A 73 -7.76 -9.10 -13.48
N ASN A 74 -8.91 -9.53 -12.95
CA ASN A 74 -9.68 -8.76 -11.99
C ASN A 74 -8.88 -8.51 -10.70
N ILE A 75 -8.21 -9.53 -10.15
CA ILE A 75 -7.35 -9.40 -8.97
C ILE A 75 -6.24 -8.38 -9.22
N LEU A 76 -5.51 -8.51 -10.33
CA LEU A 76 -4.42 -7.59 -10.66
C LEU A 76 -4.93 -6.15 -10.80
N GLN A 77 -6.02 -5.92 -11.52
CA GLN A 77 -6.64 -4.59 -11.64
C GLN A 77 -7.03 -4.01 -10.29
N THR A 78 -7.58 -4.85 -9.43
CA THR A 78 -8.03 -4.51 -8.09
C THR A 78 -6.85 -4.13 -7.19
N MET A 79 -5.74 -4.87 -7.29
CA MET A 79 -4.48 -4.52 -6.63
C MET A 79 -3.95 -3.16 -7.11
N VAL A 80 -3.96 -2.87 -8.42
CA VAL A 80 -3.57 -1.53 -8.92
C VAL A 80 -4.38 -0.42 -8.25
N GLN A 81 -5.69 -0.61 -8.04
CA GLN A 81 -6.53 0.37 -7.36
C GLN A 81 -6.15 0.57 -5.89
N VAL A 82 -5.79 -0.50 -5.18
CA VAL A 82 -5.30 -0.41 -3.80
C VAL A 82 -4.00 0.38 -3.73
N LEU A 83 -3.05 0.12 -4.63
CA LEU A 83 -1.82 0.90 -4.68
C LEU A 83 -2.10 2.38 -4.97
N GLY A 84 -2.98 2.69 -5.93
CA GLY A 84 -3.36 4.07 -6.23
C GLY A 84 -4.04 4.78 -5.06
N ALA A 85 -4.87 4.08 -4.28
CA ALA A 85 -5.48 4.64 -3.08
C ALA A 85 -4.43 4.95 -1.99
N LEU A 86 -3.46 4.05 -1.79
CA LEU A 86 -2.34 4.29 -0.87
C LEU A 86 -1.45 5.45 -1.35
N THR A 87 -1.24 5.58 -2.67
CA THR A 87 -0.54 6.74 -3.25
C THR A 87 -1.26 8.04 -2.89
N GLY A 88 -2.59 8.05 -3.01
CA GLY A 88 -3.41 9.20 -2.60
C GLY A 88 -3.31 9.52 -1.10
N CYS A 89 -3.24 8.51 -0.23
CA CYS A 89 -3.00 8.72 1.20
C CYS A 89 -1.65 9.43 1.45
N VAL A 90 -0.59 8.94 0.82
CA VAL A 90 0.76 9.51 0.99
C VAL A 90 0.82 10.93 0.46
N GLN A 91 0.33 11.16 -0.77
CA GLN A 91 0.25 12.48 -1.39
C GLN A 91 -0.49 13.50 -0.53
N HIS A 92 -1.62 13.10 0.07
CA HIS A 92 -2.39 13.99 0.92
C HIS A 92 -1.60 14.40 2.17
N VAL A 93 -0.93 13.45 2.84
CA VAL A 93 -0.11 13.73 4.01
C VAL A 93 1.03 14.70 3.63
N CYS A 94 1.72 14.43 2.51
CA CYS A 94 2.78 15.28 1.98
C CYS A 94 2.30 16.69 1.64
N ALA A 95 1.11 16.83 1.05
CA ALA A 95 0.58 18.13 0.62
C ALA A 95 0.04 18.99 1.77
N THR A 96 -0.23 18.41 2.94
CA THR A 96 -0.89 19.11 4.05
C THR A 96 0.05 19.56 5.15
N GLN A 97 1.30 19.08 5.17
CA GLN A 97 2.23 19.29 6.27
C GLN A 97 3.65 19.57 5.76
N GLU A 98 4.28 20.64 6.26
CA GLU A 98 5.69 20.96 5.95
C GLU A 98 6.68 20.07 6.72
N SER A 99 6.28 19.57 7.89
CA SER A 99 7.05 18.67 8.75
C SER A 99 6.10 17.69 9.43
N ILE A 100 6.42 16.39 9.38
CA ILE A 100 5.51 15.33 9.82
C ILE A 100 6.11 14.59 11.02
N LEU A 101 5.42 14.61 12.16
CA LEU A 101 5.80 13.75 13.28
C LEU A 101 5.42 12.30 12.98
N LEU A 102 6.38 11.39 13.10
CA LEU A 102 6.17 9.97 12.77
C LEU A 102 5.00 9.36 13.56
N GLU A 103 4.78 9.78 14.82
CA GLU A 103 3.67 9.30 15.65
C GLU A 103 2.29 9.54 15.04
N HIS A 104 2.12 10.61 14.25
CA HIS A 104 0.86 11.00 13.61
C HIS A 104 0.60 10.30 12.26
N ILE A 105 1.51 9.43 11.81
CA ILE A 105 1.38 8.73 10.53
C ILE A 105 1.93 7.30 10.53
N HIS A 106 2.38 6.77 11.66
CA HIS A 106 3.24 5.58 11.72
C HIS A 106 2.67 4.33 11.03
N SER A 107 1.33 4.18 10.96
CA SER A 107 0.71 3.07 10.22
C SER A 107 0.90 3.17 8.71
N LEU A 108 1.01 4.39 8.16
CA LEU A 108 1.07 4.63 6.72
C LEU A 108 2.39 4.15 6.10
N PRO A 109 3.60 4.59 6.54
CA PRO A 109 4.86 4.09 6.00
C PRO A 109 4.97 2.57 6.12
N SER A 110 4.61 2.01 7.26
CA SER A 110 4.66 0.55 7.49
C SER A 110 3.80 -0.22 6.48
N SER A 111 2.55 0.21 6.30
CA SER A 111 1.61 -0.42 5.37
C SER A 111 2.06 -0.29 3.91
N VAL A 112 2.57 0.89 3.52
CA VAL A 112 3.08 1.15 2.17
C VAL A 112 4.32 0.31 1.89
N ILE A 113 5.28 0.23 2.83
CA ILE A 113 6.48 -0.60 2.70
C ILE A 113 6.09 -2.06 2.45
N HIS A 114 5.13 -2.59 3.22
CA HIS A 114 4.65 -3.96 3.06
C HIS A 114 4.06 -4.20 1.66
N VAL A 115 3.13 -3.36 1.22
CA VAL A 115 2.47 -3.50 -0.09
C VAL A 115 3.47 -3.37 -1.24
N VAL A 116 4.37 -2.38 -1.20
CA VAL A 116 5.40 -2.16 -2.22
C VAL A 116 6.35 -3.36 -2.28
N LYS A 117 6.85 -3.82 -1.13
CA LYS A 117 7.73 -4.99 -1.04
C LYS A 117 7.06 -6.24 -1.61
N SER A 118 5.84 -6.54 -1.17
CA SER A 118 5.08 -7.71 -1.63
C SER A 118 4.83 -7.65 -3.14
N THR A 119 4.50 -6.47 -3.67
CA THR A 119 4.31 -6.27 -5.12
C THR A 119 5.59 -6.54 -5.91
N PHE A 120 6.72 -5.95 -5.50
CA PHE A 120 7.98 -6.16 -6.20
C PHE A 120 8.47 -7.60 -6.14
N VAL A 121 8.28 -8.28 -5.00
CA VAL A 121 8.60 -9.71 -4.87
C VAL A 121 7.78 -10.54 -5.85
N HIS A 122 6.47 -10.27 -5.95
CA HIS A 122 5.60 -10.95 -6.92
C HIS A 122 6.03 -10.69 -8.36
N CYS A 123 6.23 -9.43 -8.74
CA CYS A 123 6.67 -9.06 -10.08
C CYS A 123 8.01 -9.70 -10.45
N LYS A 124 8.97 -9.73 -9.51
CA LYS A 124 10.28 -10.38 -9.69
C LYS A 124 10.15 -11.88 -9.96
N ASN A 125 9.21 -12.55 -9.28
CA ASN A 125 9.01 -13.98 -9.40
C ASN A 125 7.98 -14.36 -10.48
N SER A 126 7.40 -13.39 -11.18
CA SER A 126 6.24 -13.57 -12.05
C SER A 126 6.43 -14.63 -13.13
N GLU A 127 7.60 -14.72 -13.77
CA GLU A 127 7.88 -15.77 -14.77
C GLU A 127 7.63 -17.18 -14.22
N SER A 128 8.07 -17.43 -12.98
CA SER A 128 7.87 -18.72 -12.29
C SER A 128 6.43 -18.90 -11.83
N VAL A 129 5.78 -17.84 -11.34
CA VAL A 129 4.41 -17.91 -10.81
C VAL A 129 3.40 -18.25 -11.91
N TYR A 130 3.56 -17.67 -13.11
CA TYR A 130 2.63 -17.84 -14.22
C TYR A 130 3.01 -18.97 -15.19
N SER A 131 4.05 -19.76 -14.91
CA SER A 131 4.41 -21.00 -15.63
C SER A 131 4.41 -20.89 -17.17
N GLY A 132 4.98 -19.80 -17.70
CA GLY A 132 5.03 -19.52 -19.16
C GLY A 132 3.78 -18.83 -19.74
N CYS A 133 2.69 -18.72 -18.97
CA CYS A 133 1.46 -18.03 -19.34
C CYS A 133 1.41 -16.55 -18.92
N LEU A 134 2.55 -15.98 -18.50
CA LEU A 134 2.70 -14.58 -18.08
C LEU A 134 2.11 -13.58 -19.09
N HIS A 135 2.28 -13.87 -20.39
CA HIS A 135 1.84 -13.01 -21.48
C HIS A 135 0.34 -12.67 -21.41
N LEU A 136 -0.50 -13.54 -20.83
CA LEU A 136 -1.95 -13.36 -20.68
C LEU A 136 -2.35 -12.24 -19.71
N VAL A 137 -1.43 -11.82 -18.83
CA VAL A 137 -1.64 -10.81 -17.79
C VAL A 137 -0.52 -9.76 -17.72
N SER A 138 0.40 -9.78 -18.68
CA SER A 138 1.63 -8.97 -18.69
C SER A 138 1.36 -7.45 -18.65
N ASP A 139 0.30 -7.00 -19.31
CA ASP A 139 -0.16 -5.61 -19.31
C ASP A 139 -0.53 -5.14 -17.90
N LEU A 140 -1.25 -5.97 -17.16
CA LEU A 140 -1.70 -5.66 -15.80
C LEU A 140 -0.57 -5.77 -14.79
N LEU A 141 0.35 -6.73 -14.95
CA LEU A 141 1.56 -6.80 -14.12
C LEU A 141 2.45 -5.58 -14.33
N GLN A 142 2.56 -5.10 -15.57
CA GLN A 142 3.29 -3.86 -15.85
C GLN A 142 2.61 -2.64 -15.21
N ALA A 143 1.27 -2.57 -15.27
CA ALA A 143 0.52 -1.51 -14.59
C ALA A 143 0.73 -1.56 -13.07
N LEU A 144 0.65 -2.76 -12.47
CA LEU A 144 0.88 -2.99 -11.05
C LEU A 144 2.29 -2.58 -10.62
N PHE A 145 3.31 -2.95 -11.40
CA PHE A 145 4.69 -2.56 -11.13
C PHE A 145 4.89 -1.04 -11.21
N LYS A 146 4.30 -0.39 -12.23
CA LYS A 146 4.38 1.07 -12.37
C LYS A 146 3.72 1.79 -11.20
N GLU A 147 2.55 1.33 -10.77
CA GLU A 147 1.85 1.91 -9.63
C GLU A 147 2.63 1.71 -8.32
N ALA A 148 3.25 0.53 -8.12
CA ALA A 148 4.14 0.27 -6.98
C ALA A 148 5.36 1.19 -6.98
N TYR A 149 5.93 1.46 -8.15
CA TYR A 149 7.05 2.38 -8.27
C TYR A 149 6.63 3.83 -8.00
N THR A 150 5.45 4.25 -8.45
CA THR A 150 4.87 5.57 -8.10
C THR A 150 4.68 5.68 -6.59
N LEU A 151 4.04 4.68 -5.97
CA LEU A 151 3.83 4.63 -4.52
C LEU A 151 5.15 4.65 -3.75
N GLN A 152 6.16 3.90 -4.21
CA GLN A 152 7.50 3.92 -3.62
C GLN A 152 8.12 5.33 -3.66
N LYS A 153 8.03 6.04 -4.79
CA LYS A 153 8.55 7.41 -4.89
C LYS A 153 7.88 8.35 -3.91
N GLN A 154 6.55 8.25 -3.80
CA GLN A 154 5.78 9.05 -2.87
C GLN A 154 6.12 8.71 -1.41
N LEU A 155 6.38 7.43 -1.10
CA LEU A 155 6.90 7.05 0.20
C LEU A 155 8.26 7.69 0.50
N MET A 156 9.17 7.74 -0.48
CA MET A 156 10.47 8.40 -0.27
C MET A 156 10.31 9.88 0.07
N GLU A 157 9.44 10.59 -0.66
CA GLU A 157 9.09 11.98 -0.38
C GLU A 157 8.52 12.14 1.03
N LEU A 158 7.60 11.26 1.44
CA LEU A 158 7.06 11.25 2.80
C LEU A 158 8.17 11.10 3.85
N LEU A 159 9.07 10.13 3.66
CA LEU A 159 10.16 9.87 4.61
C LEU A 159 11.14 11.04 4.73
N ASP A 160 11.36 11.80 3.66
CA ASP A 160 12.20 12.99 3.68
C ASP A 160 11.60 14.13 4.53
N MET A 161 10.28 14.14 4.73
CA MET A 161 9.56 15.13 5.56
C MET A 161 9.28 14.65 6.99
N VAL A 162 9.56 13.39 7.30
CA VAL A 162 9.34 12.85 8.64
C VAL A 162 10.43 13.33 9.59
N CYS A 163 10.02 13.93 10.71
CA CYS A 163 10.88 14.26 11.83
C CYS A 163 10.61 13.33 13.01
N MET A 164 11.67 12.97 13.74
CA MET A 164 11.54 12.40 15.08
C MET A 164 11.25 13.55 16.06
N ASP A 165 10.42 13.30 17.07
CA ASP A 165 10.01 14.32 18.06
C ASP A 165 11.26 15.04 18.62
N PRO A 166 11.41 16.36 18.41
CA PRO A 166 12.57 17.12 18.87
C PRO A 166 12.79 17.06 20.39
N LEU A 167 11.76 16.71 21.17
CA LEU A 167 11.88 16.50 22.62
C LEU A 167 12.67 15.24 23.00
N ILE A 168 12.86 14.31 22.05
CA ILE A 168 13.72 13.13 22.23
C ILE A 168 15.19 13.52 22.05
N ASP A 169 15.48 14.45 21.13
CA ASP A 169 16.84 14.91 20.82
C ASP A 169 17.41 15.79 21.96
N GLU A 170 16.58 16.64 22.57
CA GLU A 170 17.01 17.45 23.72
C GLU A 170 17.32 16.62 24.98
N LYS A 171 16.67 15.47 25.18
CA LYS A 171 16.92 14.62 26.37
C LYS A 171 18.26 13.91 26.32
N ASP A 172 18.73 13.52 25.15
CA ASP A 172 20.06 12.93 24.99
C ASP A 172 21.16 13.99 25.13
N ASP A 173 20.94 15.23 24.67
CA ASP A 173 21.89 16.33 24.85
C ASP A 173 22.00 16.81 26.31
N ILE A 174 20.91 16.84 27.07
CA ILE A 174 20.94 17.21 28.50
C ILE A 174 21.65 16.13 29.33
N LEU A 175 21.46 14.85 29.01
CA LEU A 175 22.17 13.74 29.68
C LEU A 175 23.67 13.73 29.37
N ASN A 176 24.06 14.13 28.16
CA ASN A 176 25.47 14.24 27.76
C ASN A 176 26.17 15.47 28.38
N MET A 177 25.45 16.57 28.64
CA MET A 177 25.99 17.74 29.36
C MET A 177 26.20 17.50 30.86
N VAL A 178 25.43 16.60 31.50
CA VAL A 178 25.57 16.30 32.94
C VAL A 178 26.63 15.23 33.24
N MET A 179 27.02 14.44 32.23
CA MET A 179 27.99 13.33 32.37
C MET A 179 29.39 13.62 31.80
N GLY A 180 29.64 14.84 31.28
CA GLY A 180 30.95 15.27 30.77
C GLY A 180 31.81 15.97 31.83
N LYS A 181 32.73 15.20 32.43
CA LYS A 181 33.95 15.58 33.21
C LYS A 181 34.06 16.98 33.81
#